data_AF-A0A7C4J9H9-F1
#
_entry.id   AF-A0A7C4J9H9-F1
#
_cell.length_a   1.000
_cell.length_b   1.000
_cell.length_c   1.000
_cell.angle_alpha   90.00
_cell.angle_beta   90.00
_cell.angle_gamma   90.00
#
_symmetry.space_group_name_H-M   'P 1'
#
loop_
_entity.id
_entity.type
_entity.pdbx_description
1 polymer ?
#
loop_
_entity_poly.entity_id
_entity_poly.type
_entity_poly.pdbx_seq_one_letter_code
_entity_poly.pdbx_strand_id
1 'polypeptide(L)'
;MTDTDRSPEPNEPASGGLHLDAQRDVNIGGDVVGRDKIEQIQGDKVIGRKYVLQIGSFNVPLVPLLGGLGVGLAILIFIGLNVANLNQQFAPTPTPGRMSASNFNVAIAEFGEAGADGKARVTDRSRALSQSVYETLMAQRDAFPDPIIKSSIALRYGNLPVADNLIPDETTAATVVEALGADMLIYGNLDAHGDFTPQFYVSPQVRGEVDALLTGPQSVGTVRFAPGASFDASTDLRTRASALFFIATGLTYDVFGRSARSLEVYRQAEDILIDWPERGAGKEILYFFKGQAALFQSQQATGAASADLLNTAEEAFQKAIASNLDYARAHIGLGSVHYVRVQRAADLRAAIDSTDMQTMLREYDLAPGLARQAGDALAEQVGVFSQGLGAYQLGRAYRSSDSAQASAHLDEAVQKITSTIEPFAALKQPRLVAQTYLALGAIHAQRAEMAQEQGDQSGAQTAYRAAQQAYQQCIDQAAGSTDRILTDLIARDRCGPQLERVTQILSGQ
;
A
#
# COMPACT_ATOMS: atom_id res chain seq x y z
N MET A 1 6.54 -85.97 37.92
CA MET A 1 7.99 -86.27 37.86
C MET A 1 8.36 -86.37 36.38
N THR A 2 9.47 -85.72 36.02
CA THR A 2 10.02 -85.44 34.65
C THR A 2 9.14 -84.52 33.80
N ASP A 3 9.36 -83.20 33.75
CA ASP A 3 10.52 -82.42 33.25
C ASP A 3 10.50 -82.26 31.71
N THR A 4 10.19 -81.04 31.25
CA THR A 4 11.00 -80.35 30.23
C THR A 4 10.56 -78.89 30.08
N ASP A 5 11.36 -78.06 30.73
CA ASP A 5 11.83 -76.74 30.38
C ASP A 5 11.65 -76.29 28.91
N ARG A 6 10.95 -75.16 28.70
CA ARG A 6 11.14 -74.24 27.57
C ARG A 6 11.00 -72.81 28.08
N SER A 7 12.13 -72.17 28.31
CA SER A 7 12.24 -70.72 28.44
C SER A 7 11.80 -70.03 27.13
N PRO A 8 10.98 -68.97 27.16
CA PRO A 8 10.69 -68.16 25.99
C PRO A 8 11.83 -67.16 25.71
N GLU A 9 12.23 -67.07 24.44
CA GLU A 9 13.11 -66.01 23.91
C GLU A 9 12.50 -64.62 24.15
N PRO A 10 13.33 -63.58 24.40
CA PRO A 10 12.86 -62.21 24.52
C PRO A 10 12.44 -61.65 23.15
N ASN A 11 11.22 -61.12 23.10
CA ASN A 11 10.65 -60.41 21.96
C ASN A 11 11.60 -59.30 21.45
N GLU A 12 12.08 -59.42 20.21
CA GLU A 12 12.50 -58.26 19.43
C GLU A 12 11.27 -57.38 19.13
N PRO A 13 11.30 -56.06 19.37
CA PRO A 13 10.26 -55.19 18.86
C PRO A 13 10.41 -55.12 17.34
N ALA A 14 9.46 -55.75 16.64
CA ALA A 14 9.22 -55.52 15.23
C ALA A 14 9.00 -54.02 15.01
N SER A 15 10.04 -53.35 14.52
CA SER A 15 10.01 -52.00 13.96
C SER A 15 9.16 -52.03 12.70
N GLY A 16 7.84 -52.01 12.88
CA GLY A 16 6.87 -51.63 11.86
C GLY A 16 6.96 -50.13 11.60
N GLY A 17 8.07 -49.71 10.99
CA GLY A 17 8.24 -48.37 10.48
C GLY A 17 7.34 -48.20 9.27
N LEU A 18 6.18 -47.57 9.48
CA LEU A 18 5.39 -47.03 8.39
C LEU A 18 6.23 -45.92 7.75
N HIS A 19 6.84 -46.20 6.60
CA HIS A 19 7.35 -45.18 5.70
C HIS A 19 6.14 -44.42 5.16
N LEU A 20 5.76 -43.36 5.89
CA LEU A 20 4.99 -42.27 5.32
C LEU A 20 5.96 -41.47 4.45
N ASP A 21 5.96 -41.76 3.15
CA ASP A 21 6.60 -40.90 2.17
C ASP A 21 6.08 -39.48 2.38
N ALA A 22 6.98 -38.60 2.82
CA ALA A 22 6.81 -37.16 2.93
C ALA A 22 6.81 -36.52 1.52
N GLN A 23 5.96 -37.03 0.63
CA GLN A 23 5.69 -36.48 -0.68
C GLN A 23 4.27 -35.95 -0.71
N ARG A 24 4.12 -34.69 -0.28
CA ARG A 24 3.22 -33.67 -0.82
C ARG A 24 3.15 -32.44 0.10
N ASP A 25 4.31 -31.86 0.40
CA ASP A 25 4.36 -30.41 0.58
C ASP A 25 4.52 -29.79 -0.81
N VAL A 26 3.43 -29.77 -1.57
CA VAL A 26 3.36 -28.87 -2.72
C VAL A 26 3.09 -27.49 -2.15
N ASN A 27 4.15 -26.83 -1.71
CA ASN A 27 4.14 -25.41 -1.42
C ASN A 27 4.01 -24.69 -2.77
N ILE A 28 2.78 -24.60 -3.29
CA ILE A 28 2.48 -23.89 -4.53
C ILE A 28 2.64 -22.41 -4.23
N GLY A 29 3.85 -21.90 -4.52
CA GLY A 29 4.27 -20.51 -4.41
C GLY A 29 3.51 -19.57 -5.35
N GLY A 30 2.24 -19.37 -5.06
CA GLY A 30 1.42 -18.26 -5.56
C GLY A 30 1.01 -17.34 -4.41
N ASP A 31 1.90 -17.16 -3.42
CA ASP A 31 1.71 -16.19 -2.33
C ASP A 31 1.89 -14.79 -2.93
N VAL A 32 0.78 -14.21 -3.43
CA VAL A 32 0.69 -12.77 -3.68
C VAL A 32 0.78 -12.00 -2.36
N VAL A 33 0.71 -12.70 -1.22
CA VAL A 33 0.77 -12.11 0.12
C VAL A 33 1.68 -12.92 1.03
N GLY A 34 2.97 -12.57 1.02
CA GLY A 34 4.03 -13.33 1.67
C GLY A 34 4.12 -13.07 3.18
N ARG A 35 4.26 -14.16 3.92
CA ARG A 35 4.70 -14.20 5.33
C ARG A 35 6.19 -13.93 5.45
N ASP A 36 6.61 -12.66 5.47
CA ASP A 36 7.97 -12.34 5.89
C ASP A 36 7.99 -11.82 7.32
N LYS A 37 8.53 -12.66 8.21
CA LYS A 37 9.06 -12.18 9.49
C LYS A 37 10.28 -11.33 9.15
N ILE A 38 10.13 -10.01 9.23
CA ILE A 38 11.29 -9.16 9.50
C ILE A 38 11.85 -9.68 10.82
N GLU A 39 13.00 -10.36 10.76
CA GLU A 39 13.66 -10.88 11.96
C GLU A 39 13.75 -9.75 12.98
N GLN A 40 13.24 -10.06 14.16
CA GLN A 40 13.16 -9.17 15.31
C GLN A 40 14.55 -8.57 15.53
N ILE A 41 14.73 -7.27 15.23
CA ILE A 41 15.91 -6.53 15.66
C ILE A 41 15.80 -6.43 17.18
N GLN A 42 16.30 -7.45 17.89
CA GLN A 42 16.48 -7.42 19.33
C GLN A 42 17.61 -6.43 19.65
N GLY A 43 17.23 -5.24 20.11
CA GLY A 43 18.11 -4.29 20.76
C GLY A 43 17.71 -2.85 20.52
N ASP A 44 17.52 -2.09 21.60
CA ASP A 44 17.33 -0.63 21.66
C ASP A 44 18.56 0.16 21.20
N LYS A 45 19.18 -0.24 20.08
CA LYS A 45 20.35 0.41 19.52
C LYS A 45 20.18 0.59 18.02
N VAL A 46 19.54 1.70 17.68
CA VAL A 46 19.65 2.30 16.35
C VAL A 46 21.10 2.77 16.17
N ILE A 47 21.98 1.86 15.74
CA ILE A 47 23.29 2.22 15.21
C ILE A 47 23.12 2.32 13.69
N GLY A 48 23.03 3.55 13.20
CA GLY A 48 23.11 3.82 11.77
C GLY A 48 24.43 3.29 11.21
N ARG A 49 24.39 2.19 10.46
CA ARG A 49 25.53 1.75 9.65
C ARG A 49 25.53 2.54 8.34
N LYS A 50 26.46 3.47 8.29
CA LYS A 50 26.83 4.29 7.13
C LYS A 50 27.52 3.39 6.10
N TYR A 51 26.83 3.01 5.03
CA TYR A 51 27.50 2.47 3.83
C TYR A 51 27.83 3.65 2.91
N VAL A 52 29.09 4.06 2.92
CA VAL A 52 29.65 4.99 1.92
C VAL A 52 30.05 4.14 0.71
N LEU A 53 29.22 4.14 -0.33
CA LEU A 53 29.62 3.69 -1.66
C LEU A 53 30.30 4.87 -2.35
N GLN A 54 31.63 4.84 -2.34
CA GLN A 54 32.48 5.77 -3.07
C GLN A 54 32.56 5.29 -4.53
N ILE A 55 31.82 5.92 -5.44
CA ILE A 55 31.89 5.65 -6.88
C ILE A 55 32.91 6.61 -7.50
N GLY A 56 33.79 6.03 -8.31
CA GLY A 56 34.99 6.63 -8.87
C GLY A 56 34.78 7.88 -9.72
N SER A 57 35.84 8.68 -9.76
CA SER A 57 36.01 9.92 -10.50
C SER A 57 35.98 9.72 -12.02
N PHE A 58 35.08 10.42 -12.70
CA PHE A 58 35.11 10.59 -14.16
C PHE A 58 35.94 11.84 -14.51
N ASN A 59 37.07 11.63 -15.17
CA ASN A 59 37.99 12.67 -15.65
C ASN A 59 37.59 13.07 -17.08
N VAL A 60 37.27 14.35 -17.31
CA VAL A 60 37.14 14.92 -18.65
C VAL A 60 38.36 15.80 -18.92
N PRO A 61 39.16 15.54 -19.98
CA PRO A 61 40.32 16.36 -20.29
C PRO A 61 39.87 17.67 -20.93
N LEU A 62 40.25 18.78 -20.31
CA LEU A 62 39.98 20.14 -20.79
C LEU A 62 41.30 20.81 -21.18
N VAL A 63 41.51 21.02 -22.48
CA VAL A 63 42.57 21.92 -23.00
C VAL A 63 42.08 22.58 -24.30
N PRO A 64 42.65 23.70 -24.77
CA PRO A 64 42.00 25.00 -24.61
C PRO A 64 41.81 25.72 -25.96
N LEU A 65 40.90 26.68 -26.02
CA LEU A 65 40.80 27.61 -27.14
C LEU A 65 40.84 29.05 -26.62
N LEU A 66 42.08 29.55 -26.50
CA LEU A 66 42.40 30.96 -26.34
C LEU A 66 42.34 31.63 -27.72
N GLY A 67 41.48 32.63 -27.86
CA GLY A 67 41.49 33.49 -29.05
C GLY A 67 40.28 34.41 -29.12
N GLY A 68 40.25 35.47 -28.32
CA GLY A 68 39.22 36.51 -28.46
C GLY A 68 38.93 37.37 -27.23
N LEU A 69 39.93 37.68 -26.40
CA LEU A 69 39.76 38.58 -25.24
C LEU A 69 40.33 39.96 -25.57
N GLY A 70 39.45 40.93 -25.80
CA GLY A 70 39.85 42.34 -25.89
C GLY A 70 38.67 43.30 -25.99
N VAL A 71 37.59 42.93 -26.69
CA VAL A 71 36.46 43.86 -26.93
C VAL A 71 35.12 43.36 -26.37
N GLY A 72 34.98 42.05 -26.10
CA GLY A 72 33.75 41.49 -25.52
C GLY A 72 33.54 41.76 -24.01
N LEU A 73 34.60 42.08 -23.26
CA LEU A 73 34.51 42.19 -21.80
C LEU A 73 33.75 43.46 -21.35
N ALA A 74 33.80 44.54 -22.12
CA ALA A 74 33.11 45.79 -21.77
C ALA A 74 31.59 45.72 -22.00
N ILE A 75 31.14 44.97 -23.00
CA ILE A 75 29.70 44.76 -23.28
C ILE A 75 29.08 43.80 -22.25
N LEU A 76 29.82 42.78 -21.80
CA LEU A 76 29.35 41.86 -20.77
C LEU A 76 29.24 42.51 -19.38
N ILE A 77 30.08 43.49 -19.06
CA ILE A 77 29.98 44.25 -17.79
C ILE A 77 28.73 45.15 -17.81
N PHE A 78 28.37 45.75 -18.95
CA PHE A 78 27.19 46.62 -19.04
C PHE A 78 25.86 45.84 -19.08
N ILE A 79 25.85 44.64 -19.69
CA ILE A 79 24.71 43.71 -19.60
C ILE A 79 24.62 43.09 -18.20
N GLY A 80 25.74 42.73 -17.58
CA GLY A 80 25.79 42.18 -16.22
C GLY A 80 25.26 43.14 -15.14
N LEU A 81 25.54 44.44 -15.27
CA LEU A 81 25.05 45.46 -14.33
C LEU A 81 23.55 45.76 -14.46
N ASN A 82 22.95 45.60 -15.65
CA ASN A 82 21.50 45.74 -15.82
C ASN A 82 20.72 44.46 -15.44
N VAL A 83 21.32 43.27 -15.60
CA VAL A 83 20.69 42.01 -15.15
C VAL A 83 20.77 41.83 -13.62
N ALA A 84 21.80 42.36 -12.95
CA ALA A 84 21.91 42.30 -11.50
C ALA A 84 20.79 43.07 -10.75
N ASN A 85 20.27 44.16 -11.33
CA ASN A 85 19.14 44.91 -10.74
C ASN A 85 17.76 44.30 -11.05
N LEU A 86 17.63 43.50 -12.12
CA LEU A 86 16.39 42.73 -12.40
C LEU A 86 16.34 41.42 -11.59
N ASN A 87 17.48 40.81 -11.26
CA ASN A 87 17.53 39.58 -10.47
C ASN A 87 17.32 39.79 -8.95
N GLN A 88 17.41 41.02 -8.42
CA GLN A 88 17.02 41.28 -7.02
C GLN A 88 15.50 41.27 -6.80
N GLN A 89 14.68 41.42 -7.85
CA GLN A 89 13.22 41.27 -7.76
C GLN A 89 12.75 39.82 -7.95
N PHE A 90 13.64 38.91 -8.35
CA PHE A 90 13.38 37.48 -8.50
C PHE A 90 14.43 36.65 -7.75
N ALA A 91 14.79 37.06 -6.52
CA ALA A 91 15.45 36.12 -5.63
C ALA A 91 14.49 34.92 -5.50
N PRO A 92 14.84 33.72 -5.98
CA PRO A 92 13.98 32.56 -5.83
C PRO A 92 13.73 32.42 -4.33
N THR A 93 12.46 32.48 -3.93
CA THR A 93 12.07 32.13 -2.57
C THR A 93 12.74 30.80 -2.26
N PRO A 94 13.56 30.73 -1.19
CA PRO A 94 14.37 29.56 -0.93
C PRO A 94 13.47 28.34 -0.92
N THR A 95 13.72 27.41 -1.84
CA THR A 95 12.92 26.19 -1.95
C THR A 95 12.92 25.51 -0.58
N PRO A 96 11.76 25.16 -0.01
CA PRO A 96 11.71 24.54 1.30
C PRO A 96 12.61 23.30 1.33
N GLY A 97 13.45 23.17 2.36
CA GLY A 97 14.29 21.98 2.52
C GLY A 97 13.43 20.72 2.69
N ARG A 98 13.86 19.59 2.12
CA ARG A 98 13.18 18.28 2.29
C ARG A 98 13.06 17.90 3.78
N MET A 99 12.02 17.15 4.12
CA MET A 99 11.86 16.57 5.46
C MET A 99 12.85 15.41 5.67
N SER A 100 13.16 15.08 6.93
CA SER A 100 14.18 14.07 7.25
C SER A 100 13.73 12.68 6.82
N ALA A 101 14.58 11.94 6.12
CA ALA A 101 14.30 10.57 5.70
C ALA A 101 14.26 9.54 6.87
N SER A 102 14.56 9.95 8.10
CA SER A 102 14.55 9.10 9.29
C SER A 102 13.19 9.00 9.99
N ASN A 103 12.28 9.91 9.67
CA ASN A 103 11.02 10.10 10.38
C ASN A 103 9.84 9.82 9.45
N PHE A 104 8.68 9.51 10.02
CA PHE A 104 7.40 9.59 9.34
C PHE A 104 6.98 11.07 9.25
N ASN A 105 7.01 11.59 8.03
CA ASN A 105 6.89 13.02 7.75
C ASN A 105 5.44 13.38 7.41
N VAL A 106 4.78 14.12 8.30
CA VAL A 106 3.44 14.66 8.07
C VAL A 106 3.54 16.15 7.76
N ALA A 107 3.13 16.55 6.56
CA ALA A 107 3.00 17.93 6.15
C ALA A 107 1.53 18.38 6.28
N ILE A 108 1.31 19.62 6.69
CA ILE A 108 0.00 20.26 6.76
C ILE A 108 0.05 21.50 5.87
N ALA A 109 -0.81 21.52 4.85
CA ALA A 109 -1.00 22.63 3.95
C ALA A 109 -1.81 23.77 4.57
N GLU A 110 -1.73 24.95 3.96
CA GLU A 110 -2.73 25.97 4.20
C GLU A 110 -4.06 25.48 3.63
N PHE A 111 -5.15 25.68 4.37
CA PHE A 111 -6.47 25.35 3.86
C PHE A 111 -7.01 26.51 3.02
N GLY A 112 -7.85 26.18 2.05
CA GLY A 112 -8.52 27.18 1.22
C GLY A 112 -9.90 27.53 1.73
N GLU A 113 -10.39 28.70 1.37
CA GLU A 113 -11.81 29.08 1.44
C GLU A 113 -12.29 29.36 0.02
N ALA A 114 -13.42 28.79 -0.36
CA ALA A 114 -14.01 28.96 -1.69
C ALA A 114 -14.46 30.42 -1.85
N GLY A 115 -13.85 31.12 -2.80
CA GLY A 115 -14.29 32.45 -3.21
C GLY A 115 -15.61 32.42 -3.98
N ALA A 116 -16.17 33.61 -4.25
CA ALA A 116 -17.41 33.75 -5.05
C ALA A 116 -17.29 33.18 -6.48
N ASP A 117 -16.06 33.04 -6.98
CA ASP A 117 -15.72 32.42 -8.27
C ASP A 117 -15.46 30.91 -8.18
N GLY A 118 -15.74 30.28 -7.03
CA GLY A 118 -15.55 28.86 -6.78
C GLY A 118 -14.09 28.43 -6.60
N LYS A 119 -13.13 29.37 -6.68
CA LYS A 119 -11.71 29.09 -6.50
C LYS A 119 -11.33 29.16 -5.02
N ALA A 120 -10.63 28.14 -4.55
CA ALA A 120 -10.04 28.15 -3.22
C ALA A 120 -8.94 29.22 -3.12
N ARG A 121 -8.97 30.03 -2.06
CA ARG A 121 -7.92 30.99 -1.71
C ARG A 121 -7.60 30.89 -0.23
N VAL A 122 -6.35 31.13 0.14
CA VAL A 122 -5.99 31.23 1.56
C VAL A 122 -6.50 32.56 2.12
N THR A 123 -7.30 32.50 3.17
CA THR A 123 -7.80 33.65 3.92
C THR A 123 -7.26 33.58 5.36
N ASP A 124 -7.41 34.65 6.14
CA ASP A 124 -7.04 34.61 7.57
C ASP A 124 -7.86 33.57 8.33
N ARG A 125 -9.12 33.36 7.90
CA ARG A 125 -10.00 32.34 8.44
C ARG A 125 -9.49 30.94 8.09
N SER A 126 -9.20 30.65 6.83
CA SER A 126 -8.73 29.31 6.45
C SER A 126 -7.36 28.98 7.04
N ARG A 127 -6.48 29.99 7.23
CA ARG A 127 -5.21 29.85 7.96
C ARG A 127 -5.38 29.53 9.44
N ALA A 128 -6.34 30.17 10.11
CA ALA A 128 -6.66 29.84 11.50
C ALA A 128 -7.17 28.38 11.62
N LEU A 129 -7.91 27.91 10.62
CA LEU A 129 -8.41 26.52 10.58
C LEU A 129 -7.27 25.50 10.42
N SER A 130 -6.34 25.71 9.48
CA SER A 130 -5.17 24.84 9.28
C SER A 130 -4.23 24.86 10.49
N GLN A 131 -4.05 26.03 11.11
CA GLN A 131 -3.30 26.15 12.35
C GLN A 131 -3.94 25.37 13.51
N SER A 132 -5.26 25.44 13.68
CA SER A 132 -5.99 24.69 14.73
C SER A 132 -5.83 23.17 14.56
N VAL A 133 -5.86 22.67 13.31
CA VAL A 133 -5.56 21.26 13.00
C VAL A 133 -4.12 20.91 13.38
N TYR A 134 -3.14 21.72 12.96
CA TYR A 134 -1.72 21.50 13.28
C TYR A 134 -1.48 21.46 14.80
N GLU A 135 -2.02 22.41 15.56
CA GLU A 135 -1.89 22.48 17.01
C GLU A 135 -2.51 21.26 17.70
N THR A 136 -3.67 20.79 17.21
CA THR A 136 -4.30 19.56 17.70
C THR A 136 -3.40 18.34 17.44
N LEU A 137 -2.85 18.18 16.23
CA LEU A 137 -1.92 17.07 15.94
C LEU A 137 -0.68 17.13 16.84
N MET A 138 -0.15 18.32 17.08
CA MET A 138 1.01 18.53 17.94
C MET A 138 0.71 18.14 19.39
N ALA A 139 -0.44 18.57 19.92
CA ALA A 139 -0.89 18.23 21.26
C ALA A 139 -1.10 16.71 21.41
N GLN A 140 -1.72 16.05 20.43
CA GLN A 140 -1.91 14.60 20.42
C GLN A 140 -0.57 13.86 20.40
N ARG A 141 0.37 14.27 19.52
CA ARG A 141 1.73 13.72 19.49
C ARG A 141 2.44 13.90 20.83
N ASP A 142 2.30 15.06 21.45
CA ASP A 142 2.99 15.36 22.69
C ASP A 142 2.43 14.59 23.90
N ALA A 143 1.12 14.31 23.88
CA ALA A 143 0.43 13.47 24.87
C ALA A 143 0.56 11.95 24.60
N PHE A 144 0.99 11.53 23.41
CA PHE A 144 1.08 10.12 23.06
C PHE A 144 2.16 9.41 23.91
N PRO A 145 1.83 8.25 24.52
CA PRO A 145 2.68 7.64 25.55
C PRO A 145 3.95 6.97 25.01
N ASP A 146 4.00 6.60 23.72
CA ASP A 146 5.18 5.94 23.13
C ASP A 146 6.24 6.98 22.68
N PRO A 147 7.39 7.09 23.36
CA PRO A 147 8.42 8.08 23.03
C PRO A 147 9.10 7.81 21.68
N ILE A 148 9.12 6.55 21.21
CA ILE A 148 9.69 6.20 19.90
C ILE A 148 8.79 6.78 18.82
N ILE A 149 7.48 6.59 18.91
CA ILE A 149 6.56 7.15 17.92
C ILE A 149 6.52 8.67 17.98
N LYS A 150 6.48 9.25 19.18
CA LYS A 150 6.54 10.70 19.36
C LYS A 150 7.74 11.34 18.67
N SER A 151 8.91 10.69 18.74
CA SER A 151 10.13 11.16 18.07
C SER A 151 10.21 10.78 16.59
N SER A 152 9.45 9.77 16.17
CA SER A 152 9.41 9.31 14.78
C SER A 152 8.44 10.11 13.91
N ILE A 153 7.44 10.78 14.46
CA ILE A 153 6.50 11.62 13.69
C ILE A 153 7.02 13.06 13.62
N ALA A 154 7.44 13.49 12.43
CA ALA A 154 7.80 14.88 12.15
C ALA A 154 6.60 15.62 11.55
N LEU A 155 6.13 16.65 12.26
CA LEU A 155 5.08 17.53 11.77
C LEU A 155 5.69 18.78 11.13
N ARG A 156 5.20 19.17 9.94
CA ARG A 156 5.53 20.44 9.29
C ARG A 156 4.25 21.18 8.91
N TYR A 157 4.16 22.45 9.29
CA TYR A 157 3.08 23.34 8.91
C TYR A 157 3.57 24.43 7.96
N GLY A 158 2.89 24.62 6.83
CA GLY A 158 3.24 25.63 5.83
C GLY A 158 4.62 25.42 5.18
N ASN A 159 5.08 26.44 4.45
CA ASN A 159 6.34 26.44 3.70
C ASN A 159 6.47 25.20 2.80
N LEU A 160 5.44 24.99 1.98
CA LEU A 160 5.34 23.92 1.00
C LEU A 160 5.81 24.44 -0.38
N PRO A 161 6.33 23.56 -1.25
CA PRO A 161 6.79 23.92 -2.59
C PRO A 161 5.62 24.11 -3.57
N VAL A 162 4.64 24.92 -3.19
CA VAL A 162 3.43 25.23 -3.97
C VAL A 162 2.97 26.66 -3.66
N ALA A 163 2.33 27.31 -4.64
CA ALA A 163 1.79 28.65 -4.48
C ALA A 163 0.84 28.72 -3.26
N ASP A 164 1.03 29.75 -2.43
CA ASP A 164 0.26 30.03 -1.22
C ASP A 164 0.19 28.86 -0.21
N ASN A 165 1.03 27.83 -0.35
CA ASN A 165 0.94 26.57 0.41
C ASN A 165 -0.42 25.85 0.30
N LEU A 166 -1.21 26.13 -0.75
CA LEU A 166 -2.55 25.58 -0.96
C LEU A 166 -2.52 24.37 -1.89
N ILE A 167 -3.33 23.35 -1.57
CA ILE A 167 -3.45 22.12 -2.36
C ILE A 167 -4.84 22.09 -3.01
N PRO A 168 -4.95 22.40 -4.32
CA PRO A 168 -6.24 22.45 -5.01
C PRO A 168 -6.77 21.08 -5.41
N ASP A 169 -5.88 20.10 -5.63
CA ASP A 169 -6.22 18.78 -6.15
C ASP A 169 -5.19 17.71 -5.76
N GLU A 170 -5.53 16.46 -6.04
CA GLU A 170 -4.69 15.29 -5.78
C GLU A 170 -3.36 15.34 -6.53
N THR A 171 -3.33 15.84 -7.77
CA THR A 171 -2.10 15.89 -8.58
C THR A 171 -1.07 16.81 -7.94
N THR A 172 -1.54 17.93 -7.40
CA THR A 172 -0.72 18.86 -6.64
C THR A 172 -0.29 18.24 -5.31
N ALA A 173 -1.18 17.53 -4.62
CA ALA A 173 -0.85 16.82 -3.38
C ALA A 173 0.30 15.81 -3.58
N ALA A 174 0.21 14.98 -4.62
CA ALA A 174 1.24 14.00 -4.98
C ALA A 174 2.60 14.67 -5.26
N THR A 175 2.58 15.77 -6.02
CA THR A 175 3.79 16.53 -6.36
C THR A 175 4.46 17.14 -5.11
N VAL A 176 3.66 17.72 -4.22
CA VAL A 176 4.15 18.34 -2.98
C VAL A 176 4.74 17.30 -2.03
N VAL A 177 4.08 16.16 -1.88
CA VAL A 177 4.56 15.04 -1.05
C VAL A 177 5.92 14.54 -1.53
N GLU A 178 6.08 14.31 -2.82
CA GLU A 178 7.36 13.87 -3.41
C GLU A 178 8.47 14.91 -3.26
N ALA A 179 8.17 16.18 -3.53
CA ALA A 179 9.11 17.29 -3.43
C ALA A 179 9.60 17.51 -1.99
N LEU A 180 8.70 17.40 -1.02
CA LEU A 180 9.02 17.54 0.40
C LEU A 180 9.66 16.30 0.99
N GLY A 181 9.45 15.12 0.40
CA GLY A 181 9.70 13.85 1.09
C GLY A 181 8.77 13.65 2.28
N ALA A 182 7.52 14.10 2.15
CA ALA A 182 6.48 13.79 3.12
C ALA A 182 5.99 12.35 2.90
N ASP A 183 5.54 11.72 3.99
CA ASP A 183 4.85 10.42 3.97
C ASP A 183 3.33 10.63 3.91
N MET A 184 2.86 11.72 4.53
CA MET A 184 1.46 12.13 4.56
C MET A 184 1.34 13.65 4.38
N LEU A 185 0.38 14.11 3.59
CA LEU A 185 0.03 15.52 3.45
C LEU A 185 -1.44 15.75 3.80
N ILE A 186 -1.71 16.62 4.77
CA ILE A 186 -3.06 17.01 5.18
C ILE A 186 -3.42 18.34 4.52
N TYR A 187 -4.60 18.41 3.92
CA TYR A 187 -5.11 19.57 3.20
C TYR A 187 -6.65 19.59 3.24
N GLY A 188 -7.27 20.66 2.73
CA GLY A 188 -8.73 20.75 2.67
C GLY A 188 -9.19 22.16 2.34
N ASN A 189 -10.50 22.27 2.07
CA ASN A 189 -11.12 23.54 1.70
C ASN A 189 -12.42 23.74 2.48
N LEU A 190 -12.66 24.98 2.87
CA LEU A 190 -13.92 25.48 3.39
C LEU A 190 -14.77 25.99 2.22
N ASP A 191 -15.97 25.46 2.04
CA ASP A 191 -16.87 25.92 0.99
C ASP A 191 -17.63 27.20 1.39
N ALA A 192 -18.42 27.75 0.46
CA ALA A 192 -19.20 28.96 0.69
C ALA A 192 -20.28 28.82 1.78
N HIS A 193 -20.66 27.59 2.14
CA HIS A 193 -21.64 27.29 3.18
C HIS A 193 -20.99 27.00 4.54
N GLY A 194 -19.66 27.12 4.63
CA GLY A 194 -18.91 26.81 5.84
C GLY A 194 -18.69 25.33 6.08
N ASP A 195 -18.87 24.48 5.06
CA ASP A 195 -18.49 23.07 5.10
C ASP A 195 -17.00 22.93 4.84
N PHE A 196 -16.28 22.37 5.81
CA PHE A 196 -14.87 22.03 5.67
C PHE A 196 -14.72 20.53 5.44
N THR A 197 -14.07 20.15 4.34
CA THR A 197 -13.74 18.75 4.06
C THR A 197 -12.24 18.54 4.20
N PRO A 198 -11.75 18.13 5.39
CA PRO A 198 -10.37 17.70 5.56
C PRO A 198 -10.09 16.45 4.74
N GLN A 199 -8.94 16.46 4.09
CA GLN A 199 -8.39 15.38 3.30
C GLN A 199 -6.95 15.14 3.70
N PHE A 200 -6.46 13.94 3.41
CA PHE A 200 -5.04 13.66 3.44
C PHE A 200 -4.63 12.81 2.26
N TYR A 201 -3.38 12.94 1.86
CA TYR A 201 -2.74 12.14 0.82
C TYR A 201 -1.62 11.33 1.45
N VAL A 202 -1.60 10.01 1.21
CA VAL A 202 -0.49 9.14 1.64
C VAL A 202 0.44 8.88 0.47
N SER A 203 1.73 9.11 0.68
CA SER A 203 2.78 8.89 -0.31
C SER A 203 2.83 7.43 -0.76
N PRO A 204 2.95 7.14 -2.07
CA PRO A 204 3.30 5.79 -2.53
C PRO A 204 4.65 5.30 -1.98
N GLN A 205 5.51 6.22 -1.51
CA GLN A 205 6.82 5.89 -0.94
C GLN A 205 6.76 5.47 0.52
N VAL A 206 5.62 5.63 1.22
CA VAL A 206 5.48 5.14 2.60
C VAL A 206 5.85 3.66 2.61
N ARG A 207 6.81 3.34 3.49
CA ARG A 207 7.46 2.03 3.52
C ARG A 207 6.53 0.96 4.12
N GLY A 208 6.68 -0.29 3.69
CA GLY A 208 5.86 -1.44 4.08
C GLY A 208 5.09 -2.02 2.89
N GLU A 209 4.45 -3.17 3.09
CA GLU A 209 3.35 -3.64 2.20
C GLU A 209 2.11 -2.77 2.42
N VAL A 210 2.30 -1.45 2.40
CA VAL A 210 1.19 -0.51 2.44
C VAL A 210 0.39 -0.79 1.19
N ASP A 211 -0.76 -1.42 1.41
CA ASP A 211 -1.77 -1.73 0.40
C ASP A 211 -1.98 -0.47 -0.45
N ALA A 212 -2.09 -0.62 -1.77
CA ALA A 212 -2.43 0.51 -2.62
C ALA A 212 -3.75 1.16 -2.24
N LEU A 213 -4.62 0.43 -1.53
CA LEU A 213 -5.82 0.99 -0.93
C LEU A 213 -5.54 2.00 0.20
N LEU A 214 -4.30 2.16 0.67
CA LEU A 214 -3.92 3.18 1.65
C LEU A 214 -3.31 4.42 0.98
N THR A 215 -2.85 4.33 -0.28
CA THR A 215 -2.22 5.45 -1.00
C THR A 215 -3.26 6.33 -1.69
N GLY A 216 -2.86 7.56 -1.99
CA GLY A 216 -3.74 8.55 -2.63
C GLY A 216 -4.55 9.39 -1.62
N PRO A 217 -5.50 10.19 -2.12
CA PRO A 217 -6.31 11.10 -1.32
C PRO A 217 -7.41 10.34 -0.57
N GLN A 218 -7.66 10.73 0.68
CA GLN A 218 -8.74 10.22 1.49
C GLN A 218 -9.37 11.37 2.30
N SER A 219 -10.67 11.31 2.54
CA SER A 219 -11.38 12.30 3.37
C SER A 219 -11.70 11.72 4.74
N VAL A 220 -11.61 12.56 5.79
CA VAL A 220 -12.08 12.22 7.14
C VAL A 220 -13.48 12.78 7.43
N GLY A 221 -14.26 13.04 6.38
CA GLY A 221 -15.63 13.54 6.45
C GLY A 221 -15.72 15.07 6.60
N THR A 222 -16.92 15.61 6.39
CA THR A 222 -17.16 17.06 6.38
C THR A 222 -17.51 17.59 7.78
N VAL A 223 -16.99 18.75 8.12
CA VAL A 223 -17.28 19.50 9.35
C VAL A 223 -17.98 20.81 8.98
N ARG A 224 -19.20 21.02 9.47
CA ARG A 224 -19.96 22.25 9.24
C ARG A 224 -19.61 23.30 10.29
N PHE A 225 -19.24 24.49 9.85
CA PHE A 225 -19.05 25.66 10.72
C PHE A 225 -20.14 26.71 10.51
N ALA A 226 -20.69 27.21 11.62
CA ALA A 226 -21.53 28.40 11.56
C ALA A 226 -20.69 29.64 11.15
N PRO A 227 -21.28 30.64 10.48
CA PRO A 227 -20.59 31.89 10.16
C PRO A 227 -20.01 32.54 11.43
N GLY A 228 -18.72 32.87 11.41
CA GLY A 228 -18.02 33.50 12.53
C GLY A 228 -17.71 32.58 13.72
N ALA A 229 -17.97 31.27 13.62
CA ALA A 229 -17.62 30.32 14.68
C ALA A 229 -16.09 30.23 14.87
N SER A 230 -15.65 30.10 16.13
CA SER A 230 -14.27 29.78 16.46
C SER A 230 -13.98 28.31 16.18
N PHE A 231 -12.86 28.03 15.49
CA PHE A 231 -12.44 26.68 15.15
C PHE A 231 -11.96 25.88 16.37
N ASP A 232 -11.28 26.53 17.32
CA ASP A 232 -10.70 25.88 18.50
C ASP A 232 -11.78 25.30 19.44
N ALA A 233 -12.99 25.87 19.39
CA ALA A 233 -14.15 25.41 20.14
C ALA A 233 -14.88 24.24 19.46
N SER A 234 -14.54 23.88 18.22
CA SER A 234 -15.22 22.81 17.48
C SER A 234 -14.74 21.43 17.94
N THR A 235 -15.64 20.70 18.61
CA THR A 235 -15.42 19.28 18.95
C THR A 235 -15.23 18.43 17.69
N ASP A 236 -16.02 18.65 16.65
CA ASP A 236 -15.94 17.87 15.41
C ASP A 236 -14.58 18.01 14.73
N LEU A 237 -14.07 19.25 14.61
CA LEU A 237 -12.76 19.50 14.04
C LEU A 237 -11.67 18.80 14.85
N ARG A 238 -11.72 18.95 16.18
CA ARG A 238 -10.76 18.32 17.09
C ARG A 238 -10.77 16.80 17.00
N THR A 239 -11.95 16.20 16.88
CA THR A 239 -12.14 14.76 16.64
C THR A 239 -11.49 14.34 15.33
N ARG A 240 -11.70 15.07 14.22
CA ARG A 240 -11.06 14.74 12.92
C ARG A 240 -9.55 14.94 12.91
N ALA A 241 -9.06 16.01 13.52
CA ALA A 241 -7.62 16.24 13.67
C ALA A 241 -6.97 15.15 14.54
N SER A 242 -7.67 14.69 15.59
CA SER A 242 -7.20 13.59 16.44
C SER A 242 -7.22 12.26 15.68
N ALA A 243 -8.24 11.99 14.88
CA ALA A 243 -8.28 10.84 13.97
C ALA A 243 -7.09 10.82 12.99
N LEU A 244 -6.77 11.95 12.37
CA LEU A 244 -5.60 12.09 11.49
C LEU A 244 -4.30 11.75 12.21
N PHE A 245 -4.16 12.14 13.48
CA PHE A 245 -3.02 11.75 14.31
C PHE A 245 -2.96 10.23 14.55
N PHE A 246 -4.08 9.58 14.90
CA PHE A 246 -4.12 8.13 15.07
C PHE A 246 -3.80 7.38 13.76
N ILE A 247 -4.29 7.87 12.63
CA ILE A 247 -3.96 7.35 11.28
C ILE A 247 -2.45 7.46 11.01
N ALA A 248 -1.86 8.63 11.21
CA ALA A 248 -0.42 8.82 11.03
C ALA A 248 0.41 7.93 11.98
N THR A 249 -0.05 7.74 13.22
CA THR A 249 0.58 6.90 14.24
C THR A 249 0.54 5.42 13.85
N GLY A 250 -0.62 4.91 13.42
CA GLY A 250 -0.73 3.52 12.95
C GLY A 250 0.12 3.26 11.71
N LEU A 251 0.08 4.16 10.72
CA LEU A 251 0.94 4.12 9.55
C LEU A 251 2.44 4.12 9.92
N THR A 252 2.83 4.91 10.93
CA THR A 252 4.22 4.92 11.43
C THR A 252 4.62 3.55 11.99
N TYR A 253 3.74 2.89 12.76
CA TYR A 253 4.01 1.53 13.23
C TYR A 253 4.11 0.52 12.09
N ASP A 254 3.24 0.63 11.07
CA ASP A 254 3.27 -0.26 9.90
C ASP A 254 4.56 -0.09 9.09
N VAL A 255 5.03 1.14 8.91
CA VAL A 255 6.34 1.47 8.31
C VAL A 255 7.49 0.79 9.05
N PHE A 256 7.38 0.65 10.37
CA PHE A 256 8.36 -0.04 11.21
C PHE A 256 8.12 -1.56 11.31
N GLY A 257 7.20 -2.13 10.54
CA GLY A 257 6.86 -3.56 10.57
C GLY A 257 6.17 -4.00 11.86
N ARG A 258 5.54 -3.07 12.59
CA ARG A 258 4.86 -3.32 13.88
C ARG A 258 3.34 -3.34 13.71
N SER A 259 2.85 -4.20 12.82
CA SER A 259 1.43 -4.32 12.46
C SER A 259 0.51 -4.53 13.67
N ALA A 260 0.93 -5.35 14.65
CA ALA A 260 0.17 -5.56 15.88
C ALA A 260 -0.02 -4.27 16.71
N ARG A 261 0.96 -3.35 16.69
CA ARG A 261 0.85 -2.05 17.36
C ARG A 261 0.01 -1.07 16.56
N SER A 262 0.10 -1.11 15.23
CA SER A 262 -0.80 -0.33 14.35
C SER A 262 -2.26 -0.67 14.61
N LEU A 263 -2.61 -1.96 14.64
CA LEU A 263 -3.97 -2.41 14.96
C LEU A 263 -4.43 -1.93 16.35
N GLU A 264 -3.55 -1.98 17.35
CA GLU A 264 -3.87 -1.51 18.70
C GLU A 264 -4.14 0.01 18.75
N VAL A 265 -3.39 0.80 18.00
CA VAL A 265 -3.59 2.25 17.88
C VAL A 265 -4.97 2.55 17.29
N TYR A 266 -5.40 1.79 16.28
CA TYR A 266 -6.72 1.97 15.68
C TYR A 266 -7.86 1.52 16.61
N ARG A 267 -7.66 0.47 17.41
CA ARG A 267 -8.61 0.10 18.49
C ARG A 267 -8.72 1.21 19.53
N GLN A 268 -7.58 1.72 19.99
CA GLN A 268 -7.55 2.83 20.93
C GLN A 268 -8.24 4.08 20.37
N ALA A 269 -8.06 4.37 19.09
CA ALA A 269 -8.73 5.48 18.44
C ALA A 269 -10.26 5.31 18.42
N GLU A 270 -10.77 4.10 18.17
CA GLU A 270 -12.20 3.79 18.23
C GLU A 270 -12.76 4.03 19.64
N ASP A 271 -12.01 3.63 20.68
CA ASP A 271 -12.40 3.79 22.08
C ASP A 271 -12.32 5.23 22.59
N ILE A 272 -11.41 6.04 22.05
CA ILE A 272 -11.21 7.44 22.47
C ILE A 272 -12.13 8.39 21.69
N LEU A 273 -12.33 8.16 20.40
CA LEU A 273 -13.08 9.04 19.50
C LEU A 273 -14.58 8.68 19.49
N ILE A 274 -15.17 8.54 20.69
CA ILE A 274 -16.58 8.16 20.87
C ILE A 274 -17.55 9.21 20.31
N ASP A 275 -17.14 10.49 20.28
CA ASP A 275 -17.94 11.58 19.74
C ASP A 275 -17.89 11.65 18.21
N TRP A 276 -17.08 10.80 17.53
CA TRP A 276 -17.09 10.70 16.07
C TRP A 276 -18.34 9.91 15.64
N PRO A 277 -19.29 10.54 14.91
CA PRO A 277 -20.51 9.84 14.52
C PRO A 277 -20.22 8.64 13.61
N GLU A 278 -20.98 7.56 13.83
CA GLU A 278 -20.83 6.26 13.15
C GLU A 278 -21.24 6.26 11.67
N ARG A 279 -21.90 7.31 11.16
CA ARG A 279 -22.43 7.35 9.79
C ARG A 279 -22.22 8.71 9.14
N GLY A 280 -21.80 8.70 7.88
CA GLY A 280 -21.68 9.89 7.02
C GLY A 280 -20.69 10.95 7.50
N ALA A 281 -19.89 10.63 8.52
CA ALA A 281 -19.03 11.57 9.21
C ALA A 281 -17.54 11.29 8.96
N GLY A 282 -17.22 10.32 8.09
CA GLY A 282 -15.85 9.94 7.74
C GLY A 282 -15.23 8.88 8.64
N LYS A 283 -15.94 8.32 9.63
CA LYS A 283 -15.40 7.31 10.56
C LYS A 283 -15.07 5.98 9.87
N GLU A 284 -15.65 5.74 8.70
CA GLU A 284 -15.33 4.60 7.83
C GLU A 284 -13.83 4.46 7.55
N ILE A 285 -13.10 5.58 7.53
CA ILE A 285 -11.67 5.56 7.27
C ILE A 285 -10.90 4.91 8.42
N LEU A 286 -11.25 5.21 9.67
CA LEU A 286 -10.63 4.58 10.84
C LEU A 286 -10.87 3.08 10.81
N TYR A 287 -12.10 2.68 10.50
CA TYR A 287 -12.48 1.28 10.38
C TYR A 287 -11.74 0.57 9.24
N PHE A 288 -11.55 1.24 8.11
CA PHE A 288 -10.76 0.71 7.01
C PHE A 288 -9.29 0.49 7.39
N PHE A 289 -8.64 1.46 8.04
CA PHE A 289 -7.25 1.31 8.52
C PHE A 289 -7.13 0.20 9.58
N LYS A 290 -8.11 0.09 10.49
CA LYS A 290 -8.19 -1.03 11.46
C LYS A 290 -8.30 -2.37 10.75
N GLY A 291 -9.18 -2.48 9.75
CA GLY A 291 -9.38 -3.70 8.97
C GLY A 291 -8.13 -4.11 8.21
N GLN A 292 -7.45 -3.15 7.59
CA GLN A 292 -6.19 -3.37 6.88
C GLN A 292 -5.07 -3.87 7.78
N ALA A 293 -4.87 -3.23 8.94
CA ALA A 293 -3.86 -3.67 9.91
C ALA A 293 -4.13 -5.10 10.40
N ALA A 294 -5.39 -5.44 10.68
CA ALA A 294 -5.79 -6.79 11.09
C ALA A 294 -5.60 -7.82 9.96
N LEU A 295 -5.98 -7.49 8.73
CA LEU A 295 -5.80 -8.35 7.56
C LEU A 295 -4.32 -8.64 7.31
N PHE A 296 -3.48 -7.61 7.30
CA PHE A 296 -2.04 -7.76 7.13
C PHE A 296 -1.41 -8.62 8.25
N GLN A 297 -1.76 -8.36 9.51
CA GLN A 297 -1.30 -9.18 10.63
C GLN A 297 -1.77 -10.64 10.52
N SER A 298 -2.98 -10.88 10.00
CA SER A 298 -3.52 -12.23 9.83
C SER A 298 -2.69 -13.06 8.85
N GLN A 299 -2.09 -12.42 7.85
CA GLN A 299 -1.27 -13.10 6.84
C GLN A 299 0.01 -13.64 7.49
N GLN A 300 0.62 -12.86 8.38
CA GLN A 300 1.80 -13.24 9.17
C GLN A 300 1.51 -14.28 10.27
N ALA A 301 0.28 -14.33 10.77
CA ALA A 301 -0.16 -15.27 11.79
C ALA A 301 -0.51 -16.66 11.21
N THR A 302 -0.54 -17.68 12.07
CA THR A 302 -0.96 -19.06 11.75
C THR A 302 -2.08 -19.52 12.68
N GLY A 303 -2.84 -20.56 12.28
CA GLY A 303 -3.84 -21.21 13.13
C GLY A 303 -4.93 -20.26 13.64
N ALA A 304 -5.36 -20.47 14.89
CA ALA A 304 -6.46 -19.73 15.52
C ALA A 304 -6.23 -18.21 15.58
N ALA A 305 -5.01 -17.77 15.90
CA ALA A 305 -4.68 -16.34 15.95
C ALA A 305 -4.90 -15.65 14.60
N SER A 306 -4.66 -16.37 13.51
CA SER A 306 -4.92 -15.86 12.16
C SER A 306 -6.41 -15.75 11.86
N ALA A 307 -7.21 -16.73 12.29
CA ALA A 307 -8.67 -16.68 12.15
C ALA A 307 -9.29 -15.52 12.95
N ASP A 308 -8.83 -15.28 14.18
CA ASP A 308 -9.30 -14.16 15.02
C ASP A 308 -8.98 -12.79 14.39
N LEU A 309 -7.80 -12.67 13.76
CA LEU A 309 -7.42 -11.46 13.03
C LEU A 309 -8.26 -11.26 11.76
N LEU A 310 -8.59 -12.33 11.03
CA LEU A 310 -9.50 -12.24 9.88
C LEU A 310 -10.91 -11.82 10.32
N ASN A 311 -11.41 -12.32 11.45
CA ASN A 311 -12.70 -11.89 12.01
C ASN A 311 -12.66 -10.41 12.44
N THR A 312 -11.55 -9.96 13.03
CA THR A 312 -11.35 -8.54 13.36
C THR A 312 -11.35 -7.68 12.10
N ALA A 313 -10.71 -8.13 11.02
CA ALA A 313 -10.66 -7.42 9.76
C ALA A 313 -12.05 -7.33 9.11
N GLU A 314 -12.78 -8.45 9.08
CA GLU A 314 -14.16 -8.51 8.58
C GLU A 314 -15.07 -7.52 9.31
N GLU A 315 -15.09 -7.56 10.65
CA GLU A 315 -15.91 -6.65 11.46
C GLU A 315 -15.59 -5.18 11.17
N ALA A 316 -14.30 -4.85 11.07
CA ALA A 316 -13.86 -3.50 10.78
C ALA A 316 -14.30 -3.05 9.38
N PHE A 317 -14.12 -3.85 8.34
CA PHE A 317 -14.60 -3.49 7.00
C PHE A 317 -16.13 -3.40 6.93
N GLN A 318 -16.86 -4.28 7.63
CA GLN A 318 -18.32 -4.19 7.73
C GLN A 318 -18.76 -2.89 8.43
N LYS A 319 -18.08 -2.46 9.50
CA LYS A 319 -18.32 -1.16 10.13
C LYS A 319 -18.02 0.00 9.18
N ALA A 320 -16.94 -0.07 8.40
CA ALA A 320 -16.62 0.94 7.40
C ALA A 320 -17.73 1.07 6.34
N ILE A 321 -18.21 -0.06 5.79
CA ILE A 321 -19.33 -0.10 4.84
C ILE A 321 -20.63 0.40 5.49
N ALA A 322 -20.90 0.03 6.75
CA ALA A 322 -22.09 0.51 7.47
C ALA A 322 -22.07 2.02 7.74
N SER A 323 -20.89 2.62 7.88
CA SER A 323 -20.70 4.08 8.01
C SER A 323 -20.90 4.79 6.68
N ASN A 324 -20.42 4.20 5.60
CA ASN A 324 -20.53 4.71 4.23
C ASN A 324 -20.66 3.54 3.24
N LEU A 325 -21.88 3.33 2.74
CA LEU A 325 -22.22 2.21 1.84
C LEU A 325 -21.51 2.27 0.49
N ASP A 326 -21.01 3.45 0.11
CA ASP A 326 -20.33 3.67 -1.16
C ASP A 326 -18.80 3.65 -1.01
N TYR A 327 -18.29 3.27 0.17
CA TYR A 327 -16.86 3.29 0.45
C TYR A 327 -16.13 2.10 -0.18
N ALA A 328 -15.85 2.24 -1.49
CA ALA A 328 -15.28 1.19 -2.35
C ALA A 328 -14.07 0.47 -1.75
N ARG A 329 -13.15 1.21 -1.09
CA ARG A 329 -11.95 0.62 -0.48
C ARG A 329 -12.28 -0.39 0.62
N ALA A 330 -13.35 -0.18 1.38
CA ALA A 330 -13.80 -1.14 2.39
C ALA A 330 -14.43 -2.40 1.77
N HIS A 331 -15.13 -2.27 0.63
CA HIS A 331 -15.60 -3.42 -0.14
C HIS A 331 -14.42 -4.26 -0.65
N ILE A 332 -13.37 -3.64 -1.21
CA ILE A 332 -12.16 -4.37 -1.62
C ILE A 332 -11.50 -5.04 -0.41
N GLY A 333 -11.40 -4.34 0.72
CA GLY A 333 -10.88 -4.90 1.97
C GLY A 333 -11.66 -6.13 2.45
N LEU A 334 -12.99 -6.05 2.48
CA LEU A 334 -13.87 -7.16 2.86
C LEU A 334 -13.70 -8.36 1.89
N GLY A 335 -13.70 -8.10 0.59
CA GLY A 335 -13.42 -9.14 -0.41
C GLY A 335 -12.07 -9.82 -0.18
N SER A 336 -11.04 -9.06 0.20
CA SER A 336 -9.71 -9.58 0.51
C SER A 336 -9.65 -10.43 1.78
N VAL A 337 -10.47 -10.16 2.80
CA VAL A 337 -10.62 -11.04 3.97
C VAL A 337 -11.11 -12.41 3.53
N HIS A 338 -12.17 -12.44 2.72
CA HIS A 338 -12.74 -13.70 2.24
C HIS A 338 -11.84 -14.41 1.23
N TYR A 339 -11.10 -13.66 0.39
CA TYR A 339 -10.05 -14.20 -0.47
C TYR A 339 -9.00 -14.98 0.33
N VAL A 340 -8.50 -14.42 1.44
CA VAL A 340 -7.51 -15.10 2.30
C VAL A 340 -8.12 -16.36 2.93
N ARG A 341 -9.41 -16.36 3.31
CA ARG A 341 -10.09 -17.56 3.80
C ARG A 341 -10.20 -18.63 2.72
N VAL A 342 -10.61 -18.27 1.50
CA VAL A 342 -10.69 -19.17 0.33
C VAL A 342 -9.34 -19.80 0.04
N GLN A 343 -8.25 -19.01 0.04
CA GLN A 343 -6.90 -19.52 -0.21
C GLN A 343 -6.43 -20.55 0.83
N ARG A 344 -6.94 -20.45 2.06
CA ARG A 344 -6.58 -21.32 3.19
C ARG A 344 -7.54 -22.48 3.39
N ALA A 345 -8.57 -22.59 2.56
CA ALA A 345 -9.48 -23.73 2.61
C ALA A 345 -8.68 -25.03 2.35
N ALA A 346 -8.93 -26.05 3.17
CA ALA A 346 -8.29 -27.35 3.01
C ALA A 346 -8.67 -28.03 1.67
N ASP A 347 -9.89 -27.75 1.19
CA ASP A 347 -10.38 -28.15 -0.11
C ASP A 347 -10.93 -26.94 -0.86
N LEU A 348 -10.16 -26.46 -1.84
CA LEU A 348 -10.56 -25.32 -2.66
C LEU A 348 -11.77 -25.64 -3.55
N ARG A 349 -12.00 -26.92 -3.90
CA ARG A 349 -13.19 -27.32 -4.66
C ARG A 349 -14.45 -27.13 -3.83
N ALA A 350 -14.43 -27.56 -2.57
CA ALA A 350 -15.55 -27.34 -1.65
C ALA A 350 -15.80 -25.85 -1.38
N ALA A 351 -14.78 -25.00 -1.57
CA ALA A 351 -14.91 -23.56 -1.41
C ALA A 351 -15.74 -22.88 -2.51
N ILE A 352 -15.99 -23.49 -3.67
CA ILE A 352 -16.77 -22.90 -4.77
C ILE A 352 -18.13 -22.39 -4.28
N ASP A 353 -18.84 -23.22 -3.50
CA ASP A 353 -20.17 -22.91 -2.97
C ASP A 353 -20.13 -22.27 -1.58
N SER A 354 -18.94 -21.98 -1.05
CA SER A 354 -18.79 -21.42 0.29
C SER A 354 -19.24 -19.96 0.35
N THR A 355 -19.70 -19.53 1.53
CA THR A 355 -19.98 -18.12 1.81
C THR A 355 -18.77 -17.23 1.55
N ASP A 356 -17.55 -17.70 1.84
CA ASP A 356 -16.34 -16.92 1.60
C ASP A 356 -16.12 -16.63 0.12
N MET A 357 -16.23 -17.65 -0.75
CA MET A 357 -16.12 -17.43 -2.21
C MET A 357 -17.21 -16.49 -2.73
N GLN A 358 -18.46 -16.67 -2.30
CA GLN A 358 -19.57 -15.83 -2.74
C GLN A 358 -19.41 -14.37 -2.28
N THR A 359 -19.01 -14.14 -1.04
CA THR A 359 -18.79 -12.77 -0.54
C THR A 359 -17.59 -12.14 -1.23
N MET A 360 -16.46 -12.85 -1.37
CA MET A 360 -15.29 -12.36 -2.10
C MET A 360 -15.67 -11.85 -3.50
N LEU A 361 -16.38 -12.66 -4.29
CA LEU A 361 -16.77 -12.29 -5.65
C LEU A 361 -17.74 -11.10 -5.67
N ARG A 362 -18.72 -11.07 -4.76
CA ARG A 362 -19.68 -9.97 -4.66
C ARG A 362 -19.00 -8.63 -4.36
N GLU A 363 -18.12 -8.61 -3.37
CA GLU A 363 -17.47 -7.37 -2.96
C GLU A 363 -16.48 -6.86 -4.02
N TYR A 364 -15.76 -7.77 -4.69
CA TYR A 364 -14.91 -7.43 -5.82
C TYR A 364 -15.70 -6.96 -7.05
N ASP A 365 -16.91 -7.49 -7.28
CA ASP A 365 -17.78 -7.03 -8.37
C ASP A 365 -18.30 -5.60 -8.13
N LEU A 366 -18.69 -5.31 -6.89
CA LEU A 366 -19.28 -4.02 -6.50
C LEU A 366 -18.25 -2.87 -6.48
N ALA A 367 -17.05 -3.11 -5.97
CA ALA A 367 -16.10 -2.06 -5.65
C ALA A 367 -15.69 -1.13 -6.81
N PRO A 368 -15.38 -1.60 -8.04
CA PRO A 368 -15.01 -0.71 -9.13
C PRO A 368 -16.10 0.30 -9.49
N GLY A 369 -17.37 -0.13 -9.43
CA GLY A 369 -18.52 0.74 -9.70
C GLY A 369 -18.63 1.86 -8.68
N LEU A 370 -18.48 1.54 -7.40
CA LEU A 370 -18.49 2.52 -6.31
C LEU A 370 -17.30 3.49 -6.41
N ALA A 371 -16.09 2.97 -6.68
CA ALA A 371 -14.90 3.78 -6.80
C ALA A 371 -15.00 4.79 -7.96
N ARG A 372 -15.54 4.36 -9.11
CA ARG A 372 -15.80 5.24 -10.25
C ARG A 372 -16.79 6.35 -9.90
N GLN A 373 -17.86 6.03 -9.16
CA GLN A 373 -18.84 7.03 -8.71
C GLN A 373 -18.22 8.07 -7.78
N ALA A 374 -17.29 7.63 -6.92
CA ALA A 374 -16.53 8.50 -6.02
C ALA A 374 -15.40 9.27 -6.70
N GLY A 375 -15.07 8.97 -7.97
CA GLY A 375 -13.93 9.55 -8.67
C GLY A 375 -12.57 9.02 -8.17
N ASP A 376 -12.54 7.89 -7.49
CA ASP A 376 -11.32 7.26 -6.97
C ASP A 376 -10.73 6.30 -8.02
N ALA A 377 -9.97 6.86 -8.95
CA ALA A 377 -9.39 6.12 -10.07
C ALA A 377 -8.47 4.97 -9.60
N LEU A 378 -7.74 5.15 -8.50
CA LEU A 378 -6.87 4.10 -7.97
C LEU A 378 -7.69 2.94 -7.41
N ALA A 379 -8.68 3.22 -6.55
CA ALA A 379 -9.53 2.16 -6.00
C ALA A 379 -10.34 1.45 -7.09
N GLU A 380 -10.74 2.15 -8.16
CA GLU A 380 -11.39 1.51 -9.31
C GLU A 380 -10.49 0.43 -9.92
N GLN A 381 -9.24 0.76 -10.21
CA GLN A 381 -8.30 -0.18 -10.83
C GLN A 381 -7.89 -1.30 -9.88
N VAL A 382 -7.73 -1.01 -8.58
CA VAL A 382 -7.50 -2.07 -7.58
C VAL A 382 -8.70 -3.01 -7.51
N GLY A 383 -9.94 -2.50 -7.58
CA GLY A 383 -11.13 -3.33 -7.65
C GLY A 383 -11.16 -4.23 -8.89
N VAL A 384 -10.79 -3.72 -10.08
CA VAL A 384 -10.70 -4.53 -11.31
C VAL A 384 -9.63 -5.62 -11.19
N PHE A 385 -8.47 -5.28 -10.63
CA PHE A 385 -7.42 -6.24 -10.33
C PHE A 385 -7.92 -7.34 -9.37
N SER A 386 -8.63 -6.96 -8.31
CA SER A 386 -9.25 -7.88 -7.36
C SER A 386 -10.29 -8.79 -8.01
N GLN A 387 -11.11 -8.31 -8.93
CA GLN A 387 -12.01 -9.18 -9.72
C GLN A 387 -11.23 -10.26 -10.48
N GLY A 388 -10.09 -9.90 -11.07
CA GLY A 388 -9.20 -10.85 -11.73
C GLY A 388 -8.62 -11.90 -10.77
N LEU A 389 -8.27 -11.50 -9.54
CA LEU A 389 -7.88 -12.44 -8.49
C LEU A 389 -9.02 -13.37 -8.06
N GLY A 390 -10.26 -12.88 -8.01
CA GLY A 390 -11.45 -13.69 -7.77
C GLY A 390 -11.66 -14.76 -8.85
N ALA A 391 -11.57 -14.37 -10.12
CA ALA A 391 -11.62 -15.28 -11.25
C ALA A 391 -10.47 -16.32 -11.19
N TYR A 392 -9.26 -15.90 -10.80
CA TYR A 392 -8.15 -16.82 -10.60
C TYR A 392 -8.46 -17.91 -9.54
N GLN A 393 -9.08 -17.54 -8.41
CA GLN A 393 -9.46 -18.54 -7.39
C GLN A 393 -10.55 -19.49 -7.90
N LEU A 394 -11.53 -19.00 -8.66
CA LEU A 394 -12.52 -19.87 -9.31
C LEU A 394 -11.84 -20.86 -10.27
N GLY A 395 -10.92 -20.38 -11.11
CA GLY A 395 -10.15 -21.23 -12.03
C GLY A 395 -9.41 -22.37 -11.31
N ARG A 396 -8.74 -22.03 -10.20
CA ARG A 396 -8.07 -23.02 -9.35
C ARG A 396 -9.05 -24.00 -8.70
N ALA A 397 -10.20 -23.53 -8.24
CA ALA A 397 -11.21 -24.34 -7.59
C ALA A 397 -11.84 -25.37 -8.56
N TYR A 398 -12.07 -24.97 -9.81
CA TYR A 398 -12.64 -25.85 -10.83
C TYR A 398 -11.64 -26.86 -11.42
N ARG A 399 -10.32 -26.65 -11.29
CA ARG A 399 -9.25 -27.43 -11.94
C ARG A 399 -9.46 -28.95 -11.92
N SER A 400 -9.87 -29.51 -10.78
CA SER A 400 -10.03 -30.97 -10.62
C SER A 400 -11.41 -31.51 -11.00
N SER A 401 -12.37 -30.64 -11.31
CA SER A 401 -13.78 -30.98 -11.47
C SER A 401 -14.30 -30.73 -12.89
N ASP A 402 -13.90 -29.60 -13.48
CA ASP A 402 -14.36 -29.13 -14.77
C ASP A 402 -13.23 -28.28 -15.38
N SER A 403 -12.45 -28.90 -16.28
CA SER A 403 -11.30 -28.24 -16.90
C SER A 403 -11.71 -27.09 -17.83
N ALA A 404 -12.91 -27.12 -18.39
CA ALA A 404 -13.42 -26.06 -19.26
C ALA A 404 -13.77 -24.82 -18.44
N GLN A 405 -14.48 -24.98 -17.32
CA GLN A 405 -14.75 -23.89 -16.37
C GLN A 405 -13.45 -23.33 -15.80
N ALA A 406 -12.52 -24.20 -15.41
CA ALA A 406 -11.22 -23.80 -14.92
C ALA A 406 -10.48 -22.92 -15.95
N SER A 407 -10.43 -23.34 -17.23
CA SER A 407 -9.79 -22.54 -18.28
C SER A 407 -10.50 -21.21 -18.50
N ALA A 408 -11.83 -21.20 -18.55
CA ALA A 408 -12.61 -19.98 -18.79
C ALA A 408 -12.35 -18.91 -17.72
N HIS A 409 -12.32 -19.31 -16.45
CA HIS A 409 -12.03 -18.39 -15.35
C HIS A 409 -10.55 -17.94 -15.32
N LEU A 410 -9.61 -18.79 -15.72
CA LEU A 410 -8.21 -18.37 -15.87
C LEU A 410 -8.03 -17.38 -17.02
N ASP A 411 -8.78 -17.53 -18.13
CA ASP A 411 -8.80 -16.56 -19.23
C ASP A 411 -9.40 -15.22 -18.78
N GLU A 412 -10.51 -15.25 -18.05
CA GLU A 412 -11.11 -14.05 -17.43
C GLU A 412 -10.13 -13.34 -16.50
N ALA A 413 -9.41 -14.10 -15.65
CA ALA A 413 -8.40 -13.57 -14.75
C ALA A 413 -7.27 -12.85 -15.51
N VAL A 414 -6.73 -13.46 -16.58
CA VAL A 414 -5.73 -12.82 -17.45
C VAL A 414 -6.28 -11.54 -18.03
N GLN A 415 -7.49 -11.56 -18.61
CA GLN A 415 -8.09 -10.38 -19.24
C GLN A 415 -8.23 -9.22 -18.25
N LYS A 416 -8.80 -9.46 -17.07
CA LYS A 416 -9.01 -8.43 -16.05
C LYS A 416 -7.68 -7.88 -15.53
N ILE A 417 -6.74 -8.75 -15.16
CA ILE A 417 -5.44 -8.32 -14.59
C ILE A 417 -4.58 -7.61 -15.65
N THR A 418 -4.54 -8.07 -16.90
CA THR A 418 -3.82 -7.36 -17.96
C THR A 418 -4.40 -5.95 -18.19
N SER A 419 -5.72 -5.78 -18.06
CA SER A 419 -6.35 -4.47 -18.27
C SER A 419 -5.95 -3.40 -17.24
N THR A 420 -5.36 -3.78 -16.10
CA THR A 420 -4.94 -2.84 -15.06
C THR A 420 -3.48 -2.37 -15.19
N ILE A 421 -2.67 -2.97 -16.09
CA ILE A 421 -1.25 -2.61 -16.26
C ILE A 421 -1.08 -1.14 -16.65
N GLU A 422 -1.70 -0.72 -17.75
CA GLU A 422 -1.59 0.66 -18.25
C GLU A 422 -2.21 1.68 -17.28
N PRO A 423 -3.41 1.46 -16.71
CA PRO A 423 -3.95 2.34 -15.67
C PRO A 423 -3.03 2.50 -14.45
N PHE A 424 -2.46 1.41 -13.92
CA PHE A 424 -1.52 1.52 -12.79
C PHE A 424 -0.22 2.24 -13.17
N ALA A 425 0.29 2.04 -14.38
CA ALA A 425 1.45 2.79 -14.89
C ALA A 425 1.14 4.28 -15.02
N ALA A 426 -0.04 4.64 -15.56
CA ALA A 426 -0.49 6.02 -15.67
C ALA A 426 -0.67 6.70 -14.31
N LEU A 427 -1.12 5.95 -13.29
CA LEU A 427 -1.22 6.39 -11.90
C LEU A 427 0.13 6.37 -11.15
N LYS A 428 1.23 6.06 -11.84
CA LYS A 428 2.60 5.96 -11.29
C LYS A 428 2.67 5.02 -10.08
N GLN A 429 2.04 3.85 -10.19
CA GLN A 429 2.02 2.81 -9.16
C GLN A 429 2.90 1.61 -9.56
N PRO A 430 4.25 1.74 -9.58
CA PRO A 430 5.13 0.67 -10.05
C PRO A 430 5.04 -0.61 -9.19
N ARG A 431 4.73 -0.48 -7.89
CA ARG A 431 4.44 -1.63 -7.02
C ARG A 431 3.25 -2.45 -7.53
N LEU A 432 2.15 -1.78 -7.91
CA LEU A 432 0.97 -2.44 -8.45
C LEU A 432 1.20 -3.03 -9.83
N VAL A 433 1.97 -2.35 -10.68
CA VAL A 433 2.37 -2.92 -11.99
C VAL A 433 3.17 -4.22 -11.77
N ALA A 434 4.12 -4.24 -10.84
CA ALA A 434 4.89 -5.44 -10.52
C ALA A 434 4.00 -6.57 -9.94
N GLN A 435 3.08 -6.24 -9.04
CA GLN A 435 2.11 -7.21 -8.51
C GLN A 435 1.16 -7.75 -9.59
N THR A 436 0.78 -6.92 -10.55
CA THR A 436 -0.01 -7.32 -11.72
C THR A 436 0.73 -8.38 -12.54
N TYR A 437 2.01 -8.15 -12.82
CA TYR A 437 2.86 -9.12 -13.51
C TYR A 437 3.13 -10.39 -12.68
N LEU A 438 3.31 -10.27 -11.37
CA LEU A 438 3.41 -11.42 -10.46
C LEU A 438 2.16 -12.31 -10.56
N ALA A 439 0.96 -11.71 -10.51
CA ALA A 439 -0.29 -12.44 -10.62
C ALA A 439 -0.47 -13.10 -12.00
N LEU A 440 -0.12 -12.40 -13.09
CA LEU A 440 -0.14 -12.98 -14.44
C LEU A 440 0.82 -14.18 -14.56
N GLY A 441 2.02 -14.07 -13.99
CA GLY A 441 2.97 -15.18 -13.96
C GLY A 441 2.40 -16.42 -13.25
N ALA A 442 1.74 -16.23 -12.11
CA ALA A 442 1.10 -17.31 -11.37
C ALA A 442 -0.05 -17.95 -12.16
N ILE A 443 -0.89 -17.16 -12.81
CA ILE A 443 -2.00 -17.65 -13.64
C ILE A 443 -1.47 -18.45 -14.83
N HIS A 444 -0.45 -17.95 -15.53
CA HIS A 444 0.13 -18.66 -16.68
C HIS A 444 0.83 -19.96 -16.26
N ALA A 445 1.53 -19.97 -15.12
CA ALA A 445 2.10 -21.21 -14.58
C ALA A 445 0.99 -22.23 -14.26
N GLN A 446 -0.12 -21.78 -13.67
CA GLN A 446 -1.28 -22.64 -13.40
C GLN A 446 -1.91 -23.20 -14.68
N ARG A 447 -2.01 -22.41 -15.75
CA ARG A 447 -2.46 -22.89 -17.07
C ARG A 447 -1.51 -23.93 -17.66
N ALA A 448 -0.20 -23.73 -17.47
CA ALA A 448 0.80 -24.67 -17.96
C ALA A 448 0.67 -26.03 -17.27
N GLU A 449 0.54 -26.05 -15.94
CA GLU A 449 0.31 -27.27 -15.17
C GLU A 449 -0.96 -28.00 -15.63
N MET A 450 -2.06 -27.27 -15.87
CA MET A 450 -3.30 -27.87 -16.38
C MET A 450 -3.15 -28.46 -17.78
N ALA A 451 -2.42 -27.80 -18.68
CA ALA A 451 -2.15 -28.33 -20.01
C ALA A 451 -1.29 -29.61 -19.92
N GLN A 452 -0.32 -29.68 -19.00
CA GLN A 452 0.46 -30.89 -18.75
C GLN A 452 -0.42 -32.05 -18.27
N GLU A 453 -1.34 -31.80 -17.34
CA GLU A 453 -2.30 -32.79 -16.85
C GLU A 453 -3.19 -33.37 -17.95
N GLN A 454 -3.47 -32.58 -18.99
CA GLN A 454 -4.26 -32.97 -20.16
C GLN A 454 -3.41 -33.62 -21.27
N GLY A 455 -2.10 -33.71 -21.10
CA GLY A 455 -1.18 -34.21 -22.12
C GLY A 455 -0.85 -33.22 -23.24
N ASP A 456 -1.28 -31.96 -23.13
CA ASP A 456 -0.96 -30.89 -24.09
C ASP A 456 0.40 -30.25 -23.76
N GLN A 457 1.47 -30.91 -24.22
CA GLN A 457 2.85 -30.44 -24.01
C GLN A 457 3.13 -29.09 -24.70
N SER A 458 2.51 -28.83 -25.86
CA SER A 458 2.72 -27.58 -26.59
C SER A 458 2.04 -26.40 -25.89
N GLY A 459 0.81 -26.60 -25.43
CA GLY A 459 0.11 -25.63 -24.60
C GLY A 459 0.83 -25.37 -23.28
N ALA A 460 1.33 -26.41 -22.62
CA ALA A 460 2.12 -26.28 -21.41
C ALA A 460 3.38 -25.43 -21.61
N GLN A 461 4.16 -25.72 -22.65
CA GLN A 461 5.38 -24.96 -22.95
C GLN A 461 5.07 -23.49 -23.28
N THR A 462 3.99 -23.24 -24.03
CA THR A 462 3.53 -21.88 -24.37
C THR A 462 3.16 -21.10 -23.11
N ALA A 463 2.39 -21.72 -22.21
CA ALA A 463 1.97 -21.10 -20.95
C ALA A 463 3.14 -20.87 -19.98
N TYR A 464 4.10 -21.79 -19.86
CA TYR A 464 5.30 -21.55 -19.06
C TYR A 464 6.17 -20.40 -19.60
N ARG A 465 6.30 -20.24 -20.93
CA ARG A 465 7.00 -19.07 -21.49
C ARG A 465 6.28 -17.76 -21.17
N ALA A 466 4.95 -17.74 -21.22
CA ALA A 466 4.18 -16.57 -20.80
C ALA A 466 4.38 -16.26 -19.31
N ALA A 467 4.43 -17.29 -18.45
CA ALA A 467 4.74 -17.12 -17.03
C ALA A 467 6.14 -16.56 -16.82
N GLN A 468 7.15 -17.10 -17.51
CA GLN A 468 8.53 -16.62 -17.47
C GLN A 468 8.62 -15.14 -17.85
N GLN A 469 7.97 -14.75 -18.96
CA GLN A 469 7.94 -13.35 -19.40
C GLN A 469 7.28 -12.44 -18.36
N ALA A 470 6.15 -12.83 -17.78
CA ALA A 470 5.46 -12.04 -16.77
C ALA A 470 6.32 -11.86 -15.51
N TYR A 471 6.96 -12.91 -14.99
CA TYR A 471 7.86 -12.77 -13.84
C TYR A 471 9.08 -11.90 -14.16
N GLN A 472 9.62 -11.97 -15.38
CA GLN A 472 10.68 -11.05 -15.82
C GLN A 472 10.19 -9.59 -15.82
N GLN A 473 9.01 -9.33 -16.38
CA GLN A 473 8.42 -7.98 -16.39
C GLN A 473 8.14 -7.44 -14.99
N CYS A 474 7.79 -8.30 -14.03
CA CYS A 474 7.71 -7.94 -12.62
C CYS A 474 9.07 -7.45 -12.08
N ILE A 475 10.15 -8.20 -12.33
CA ILE A 475 11.50 -7.84 -11.88
C ILE A 475 11.97 -6.54 -12.55
N ASP A 476 11.64 -6.36 -13.83
CA ASP A 476 12.02 -5.16 -14.60
C ASP A 476 11.42 -3.88 -14.02
N GLN A 477 10.26 -3.95 -13.33
CA GLN A 477 9.71 -2.78 -12.64
C GLN A 477 10.63 -2.24 -11.53
N ALA A 478 11.48 -3.10 -10.95
CA ALA A 478 12.43 -2.72 -9.91
C ALA A 478 13.73 -2.12 -10.47
N ALA A 479 13.96 -2.18 -11.78
CA ALA A 479 15.20 -1.71 -12.39
C ALA A 479 15.40 -0.19 -12.17
N GLY A 480 16.46 0.18 -11.44
CA GLY A 480 16.77 1.58 -11.13
C GLY A 480 15.87 2.21 -10.04
N SER A 481 14.95 1.44 -9.45
CA SER A 481 14.10 1.94 -8.37
C SER A 481 14.88 2.01 -7.04
N THR A 482 14.62 3.05 -6.26
CA THR A 482 15.08 3.16 -4.85
C THR A 482 14.05 2.63 -3.86
N ASP A 483 12.90 2.16 -4.36
CA ASP A 483 11.82 1.62 -3.55
C ASP A 483 12.14 0.20 -3.09
N ARG A 484 12.53 0.06 -1.82
CA ARG A 484 12.92 -1.23 -1.26
C ARG A 484 11.81 -2.27 -1.23
N ILE A 485 10.54 -1.88 -1.17
CA ILE A 485 9.45 -2.86 -1.24
C ILE A 485 9.37 -3.45 -2.64
N LEU A 486 9.54 -2.61 -3.66
CA LEU A 486 9.58 -3.07 -5.03
C LEU A 486 10.82 -3.93 -5.30
N THR A 487 12.02 -3.50 -4.89
CA THR A 487 13.27 -4.20 -5.18
C THR A 487 13.45 -5.47 -4.36
N ASP A 488 13.26 -5.39 -3.05
CA ASP A 488 13.60 -6.46 -2.12
C ASP A 488 12.42 -7.44 -2.02
N LEU A 489 11.24 -6.95 -1.67
CA LEU A 489 10.12 -7.83 -1.36
C LEU A 489 9.42 -8.35 -2.63
N ILE A 490 9.06 -7.48 -3.58
CA ILE A 490 8.29 -7.90 -4.75
C ILE A 490 9.19 -8.57 -5.78
N ALA A 491 10.21 -7.87 -6.28
CA ALA A 491 11.04 -8.38 -7.36
C ALA A 491 11.94 -9.54 -6.91
N ARG A 492 12.75 -9.34 -5.86
CA ARG A 492 13.71 -10.35 -5.41
C ARG A 492 13.04 -11.50 -4.70
N ASP A 493 12.20 -11.25 -3.69
CA ASP A 493 11.72 -12.31 -2.79
C ASP A 493 10.47 -13.03 -3.34
N ARG A 494 9.67 -12.40 -4.21
CA ARG A 494 8.47 -13.01 -4.81
C ARG A 494 8.65 -13.42 -6.28
N CYS A 495 9.04 -12.49 -7.15
CA CYS A 495 9.13 -12.78 -8.60
C CYS A 495 10.36 -13.62 -8.97
N GLY A 496 11.52 -13.38 -8.34
CA GLY A 496 12.78 -14.09 -8.60
C GLY A 496 12.68 -15.62 -8.49
N PRO A 497 12.25 -16.17 -7.33
CA PRO A 497 12.14 -17.62 -7.15
C PRO A 497 11.18 -18.29 -8.15
N GLN A 498 10.08 -17.61 -8.52
CA GLN A 498 9.13 -18.16 -9.49
C GLN A 498 9.69 -18.15 -10.91
N LEU A 499 10.43 -17.11 -11.29
CA LEU A 499 11.14 -17.07 -12.57
C LEU A 499 12.16 -18.21 -12.68
N GLU A 500 12.94 -18.44 -11.63
CA GLU A 500 13.91 -19.54 -11.58
C GLU A 500 13.22 -20.89 -11.75
N ARG A 501 12.15 -21.14 -10.99
CA ARG A 501 11.37 -22.39 -11.07
C ARG A 501 10.84 -22.65 -12.48
N VAL A 502 10.20 -21.66 -13.11
CA VAL A 502 9.67 -21.82 -14.47
C VAL A 502 10.79 -22.03 -15.50
N THR A 503 11.93 -21.36 -15.33
CA THR A 503 13.09 -21.52 -16.20
C THR A 503 13.68 -22.94 -16.10
N GLN A 504 13.78 -23.49 -14.89
CA GLN A 504 14.23 -24.87 -14.69
C GLN A 504 13.30 -25.88 -15.38
N ILE A 505 11.98 -25.71 -15.25
CA ILE A 505 10.97 -26.57 -15.91
C ILE A 505 11.14 -26.52 -17.43
N LEU A 506 11.29 -25.32 -18.02
CA LEU A 506 11.47 -25.15 -19.47
C LEU A 506 12.80 -25.72 -19.99
N SER A 507 13.84 -25.81 -19.16
CA SER A 507 15.16 -26.33 -19.54
C SER A 507 15.30 -27.85 -19.41
N GLY A 508 14.44 -28.48 -18.60
CA GLY A 508 14.44 -29.93 -18.36
C GLY A 508 13.51 -30.73 -19.28
N GLN A 509 12.76 -30.05 -20.15
CA GLN A 509 11.93 -30.62 -21.21
C GLN A 509 12.69 -30.64 -22.52
#